data_AF-A0A382K1H7-F1
#
_entry.id   AF-A0A382K1H7-F1
#
_cell.length_a   1.000
_cell.length_b   1.000
_cell.length_c   1.000
_cell.angle_alpha   90.00
_cell.angle_beta   90.00
_cell.angle_gamma   90.00
#
_symmetry.space_group_name_H-M   'P 1'
#
loop_
_entity.id
_entity.type
_entity.pdbx_description
1 polymer ?
#
loop_
_entity_poly.entity_id
_entity_poly.type
_entity_poly.pdbx_seq_one_letter_code
_entity_poly.pdbx_strand_id
1 'polypeptide(L)' 'RITIRYPGGDYGDAWAHELRNWLVALGIPSAQVLLEPGSGGRDRILLLLEATDV' A
#
# COMPACT_ATOMS: atom_id res chain seq x y z
N ARG A 1 -5.45 -6.99 7.37
CA ARG A 1 -5.55 -5.73 6.58
C ARG A 1 -4.15 -5.24 6.25
N ILE A 2 -3.95 -4.63 5.08
CA ILE A 2 -2.66 -4.11 4.60
C ILE A 2 -2.83 -2.63 4.29
N THR A 3 -1.98 -1.80 4.89
CA THR A 3 -1.88 -0.38 4.54
C THR A 3 -0.52 -0.12 3.90
N ILE A 4 -0.54 0.42 2.67
CA ILE A 4 0.64 0.85 1.92
C ILE A 4 0.80 2.35 2.16
N ARG A 5 1.84 2.73 2.92
CA ARG A 5 2.26 4.12 3.01
C ARG A 5 3.34 4.44 1.99
N TYR A 6 3.16 5.50 1.23
CA TYR A 6 4.02 5.82 0.09
C TYR A 6 4.44 7.30 0.09
N PRO A 7 5.52 7.67 -0.62
CA PRO A 7 5.91 9.06 -0.80
C PRO A 7 4.82 9.80 -1.61
N GLY A 8 4.50 11.04 -1.26
CA GLY A 8 3.54 11.80 -2.08
C GLY A 8 4.11 12.21 -3.45
N GLY A 9 3.23 12.71 -4.32
CA GLY A 9 3.56 13.14 -5.67
C GLY A 9 3.38 12.02 -6.70
N ASP A 10 3.29 12.41 -7.97
CA ASP A 10 2.81 11.55 -9.07
C ASP A 10 3.51 10.18 -9.13
N TYR A 11 4.82 10.15 -8.94
CA TYR A 11 5.60 8.91 -9.00
C TYR A 11 5.27 7.96 -7.83
N GLY A 12 5.10 8.52 -6.64
CA GLY A 12 4.74 7.74 -5.46
C GLY A 12 3.30 7.24 -5.53
N ASP A 13 2.37 8.07 -6.02
CA ASP A 13 0.99 7.67 -6.28
C ASP A 13 0.93 6.52 -7.30
N ALA A 14 1.63 6.63 -8.43
CA ALA A 14 1.67 5.59 -9.45
C ALA A 14 2.19 4.26 -8.90
N TRP A 15 3.31 4.31 -8.18
CA TRP A 15 3.92 3.11 -7.60
C TRP A 15 3.04 2.46 -6.53
N ALA A 16 2.38 3.26 -5.69
CA ALA A 16 1.47 2.76 -4.66
C ALA A 16 0.28 2.00 -5.27
N HIS A 17 -0.28 2.52 -6.35
CA HIS A 17 -1.35 1.86 -7.08
C HIS A 17 -0.87 0.58 -7.77
N GLU A 18 0.33 0.58 -8.33
CA GLU A 18 0.91 -0.60 -8.97
C GLU A 18 1.17 -1.72 -7.96
N LEU A 19 1.78 -1.42 -6.81
CA LEU A 19 1.96 -2.40 -5.75
C LEU A 19 0.63 -2.96 -5.24
N ARG A 20 -0.38 -2.10 -5.06
CA ARG A 20 -1.74 -2.56 -4.70
C ARG A 20 -2.30 -3.52 -5.75
N ASN A 21 -2.12 -3.23 -7.04
CA ASN A 21 -2.59 -4.10 -8.12
C ASN A 21 -1.90 -5.46 -8.09
N TRP A 22 -0.60 -5.52 -7.79
CA TRP A 22 0.12 -6.79 -7.61
C TRP A 22 -0.44 -7.60 -6.44
N LEU A 23 -0.67 -6.98 -5.28
CA LEU A 23 -1.25 -7.66 -4.11
C LEU A 23 -2.65 -8.22 -4.42
N VAL A 24 -3.46 -7.48 -5.18
CA VAL A 24 -4.77 -7.94 -5.64
C VAL A 24 -4.65 -9.11 -6.61
N ALA A 25 -3.70 -9.06 -7.55
CA ALA A 25 -3.43 -10.16 -8.48
C ALA A 25 -2.96 -11.45 -7.75
N LEU A 26 -2.32 -11.30 -6.59
CA LEU A 26 -1.94 -12.41 -5.70
C LEU A 26 -3.08 -12.93 -4.82
N GLY A 27 -4.30 -12.39 -4.97
CA GLY A 27 -5.50 -12.88 -4.30
C GLY A 27 -5.89 -12.13 -3.03
N ILE A 28 -5.22 -11.03 -2.68
CA ILE A 28 -5.64 -10.20 -1.53
C ILE A 28 -6.84 -9.35 -1.97
N PRO A 29 -7.98 -9.41 -1.28
CA PRO A 29 -9.14 -8.60 -1.63
C PRO A 29 -8.79 -7.10 -1.63
N SER A 30 -9.22 -6.38 -2.66
CA SER A 30 -8.88 -4.96 -2.81
C SER A 30 -9.35 -4.09 -1.64
N ALA A 31 -10.44 -4.47 -0.98
CA ALA A 31 -10.96 -3.82 0.23
C ALA A 31 -10.04 -3.98 1.46
N GLN A 32 -9.11 -4.94 1.43
CA GLN A 32 -8.12 -5.15 2.49
C GLN A 32 -6.81 -4.40 2.25
N VAL A 33 -6.63 -3.76 1.08
CA VAL A 33 -5.41 -3.02 0.72
C VAL A 33 -5.74 -1.54 0.61
N LEU A 34 -5.18 -0.75 1.52
CA LEU A 34 -5.37 0.69 1.58
C LEU A 34 -4.09 1.44 1.20
N LEU A 35 -4.27 2.61 0.60
CA LEU A 35 -3.19 3.51 0.24
C LEU A 35 -3.26 4.73 1.15
N GLU A 36 -2.14 5.09 1.77
CA GLU A 36 -2.01 6.28 2.62
C GLU A 36 -0.78 7.09 2.18
N PRO A 37 -0.91 8.36 1.76
CA PRO A 37 0.26 9.18 1.50
C PRO A 37 1.02 9.47 2.81
N GLY A 38 2.35 9.49 2.73
CA GLY A 38 3.20 9.80 3.88
C GLY A 38 3.91 8.58 4.47
N SER A 39 4.86 8.00 3.73
CA SER A 39 5.83 7.02 4.26
C SER A 39 6.94 7.65 5.11
N GLY A 40 7.01 8.99 5.14
CA GLY A 40 7.95 9.81 5.91
C GLY A 40 9.27 10.16 5.20
N GLY A 41 9.45 9.75 3.94
CA GLY A 41 10.64 10.05 3.14
C GLY A 41 10.42 9.71 1.66
N ARG A 42 11.25 10.27 0.78
CA ARG A 42 11.04 10.19 -0.67
C ARG A 42 11.26 8.81 -1.28
N ASP A 43 12.10 7.98 -0.67
CA ASP A 43 12.56 6.71 -1.27
C ASP A 43 12.14 5.49 -0.45
N ARG A 44 10.94 5.52 0.14
CA ARG A 44 10.46 4.39 0.95
C ARG A 44 8.97 4.17 0.85
N ILE A 45 8.59 2.90 0.88
CA ILE A 45 7.23 2.43 1.11
C ILE A 45 7.21 1.67 2.43
N LEU A 46 6.14 1.85 3.21
CA LEU A 46 5.89 1.06 4.41
C LEU A 46 4.65 0.19 4.18
N LEU A 47 4.77 -1.07 4.58
CA LEU A 47 3.64 -2.01 4.63
C LEU A 47 3.29 -2.25 6.09
N LEU A 48 2.08 -1.85 6.47
CA LEU A 48 1.54 -2.13 7.78
C LEU A 48 0.59 -3.31 7.65
N LEU A 49 0.87 -4.37 8.40
CA LEU A 49 0.09 -5.61 8.40
C LEU A 49 -0.67 -5.71 9.72
N GLU A 50 -1.98 -5.81 9.63
CA GLU A 50 -2.86 -6.06 10.77
C GLU A 50 -3.45 -7.45 10.62
N ALA A 51 -3.19 -8.32 11.60
CA ALA A 51 -3.92 -9.58 11.70
C ALA A 51 -5.37 -9.25 12.09
N THR A 52 -6.33 -9.86 11.39
CA THR A 52 -7.69 -9.89 11.89
C THR A 52 -7.73 -11.03 12.89
N ASP A 53 -7.82 -10.73 14.20
CA ASP A 53 -8.08 -11.77 15.20
C ASP A 53 -9.41 -12.44 14.83
N VAL A 54 -9.36 -13.76 14.62
CA VAL A 54 -10.52 -14.61 14.32
C VAL A 54 -11.10 -15.14 15.62
#